data_AF-A0A6N7MCV9-F1
#
_entry.id   AF-A0A6N7MCV9-F1
#
_cell.length_a   1.000
_cell.length_b   1.000
_cell.length_c   1.000
_cell.angle_alpha   90.00
_cell.angle_beta   90.00
_cell.angle_gamma   90.00
#
_symmetry.space_group_name_H-M   'P 1'
#
loop_
_entity.id
_entity.type
_entity.pdbx_description
1 polymer ?
#
loop_
_entity_poly.entity_id
_entity_poly.type
_entity_poly.pdbx_seq_one_letter_code
_entity_poly.pdbx_strand_id
1 'polypeptide(L)'
;MLKFLYPLVKYFTAFNIFQYITFRAAYAALTALLISFLCGPWVIRKLKAIKAGEKIRPDGPKSHQAKSGTPSMGGILIILSIVVSVLLWMDLENPYTWILLMTVIGFGLIGFIDDYLKIIKKNSAGLRASLKFTSQIIFSLIIICFLLFQRNEHTTLLYVPFLKYPLLDLSYFYIPFATLLLVGTSNAVNLTDGLDGLASGLVIMVGIAFAIISYLAGRVDFADYLQIPYIINSWEVTVFSLSLVGASVGFLWF
;
A
#
# COMPACT_ATOMS: atom_id res chain seq x y z
N MET A 1 -2.43 12.95 12.78
CA MET A 1 -1.91 14.23 13.33
C MET A 1 -2.93 15.38 13.25
N LEU A 2 -3.82 15.43 12.24
CA LEU A 2 -4.76 16.55 12.06
C LEU A 2 -5.96 16.60 13.02
N LYS A 3 -6.27 15.52 13.76
CA LYS A 3 -7.28 15.55 14.84
C LYS A 3 -6.97 16.59 15.92
N PHE A 4 -5.70 16.93 16.13
CA PHE A 4 -5.31 18.03 17.03
C PHE A 4 -5.83 19.40 16.57
N LEU A 5 -6.20 19.55 15.30
CA LEU A 5 -6.82 20.75 14.75
C LEU A 5 -8.34 20.79 14.93
N TYR A 6 -8.98 19.67 15.30
CA TYR A 6 -10.44 19.63 15.44
C TYR A 6 -10.96 20.54 16.57
N PRO A 7 -10.30 20.64 17.75
CA PRO A 7 -10.70 21.59 18.77
C PRO A 7 -10.62 23.06 18.33
N LEU A 8 -9.76 23.37 17.35
CA LEU A 8 -9.58 24.73 16.81
C LEU A 8 -10.76 25.18 15.93
N VAL A 9 -11.66 24.29 15.53
CA VAL A 9 -12.92 24.63 14.85
C VAL A 9 -13.77 25.60 15.67
N LYS A 10 -13.66 25.54 17.01
CA LYS A 10 -14.33 26.48 17.92
C LYS A 10 -13.87 27.93 17.75
N TYR A 11 -12.65 28.14 17.23
CA TYR A 11 -12.07 29.46 17.02
C TYR A 11 -12.06 29.87 15.54
N PHE A 12 -11.91 28.91 14.62
CA PHE A 12 -11.93 29.13 13.18
C PHE A 12 -12.70 28.01 12.45
N THR A 13 -13.86 28.36 11.89
CA THR A 13 -14.76 27.42 11.19
C THR A 13 -14.11 26.74 9.97
N ALA A 14 -13.08 27.34 9.37
CA ALA A 14 -12.32 26.76 8.26
C ALA A 14 -11.69 25.40 8.59
N PHE A 15 -11.36 25.13 9.86
CA PHE A 15 -10.81 23.84 10.27
C PHE A 15 -11.81 22.67 10.17
N ASN A 16 -13.10 22.94 9.96
CA ASN A 16 -14.11 21.91 9.80
C ASN A 16 -13.86 21.05 8.54
N ILE A 17 -13.20 21.64 7.54
CA ILE A 17 -12.86 20.98 6.28
C ILE A 17 -12.01 19.71 6.53
N PHE A 18 -11.15 19.72 7.55
CA PHE A 18 -10.31 18.57 7.91
C PHE A 18 -11.08 17.39 8.51
N GLN A 19 -12.37 17.53 8.82
CA GLN A 19 -13.21 16.44 9.31
C GLN A 19 -13.80 15.60 8.16
N TYR A 20 -13.87 16.16 6.95
CA TYR A 20 -14.44 15.46 5.79
C TYR A 20 -13.45 14.44 5.21
N ILE A 21 -13.90 13.19 5.09
CA ILE A 21 -13.07 12.10 4.51
C ILE A 21 -12.65 12.41 3.08
N THR A 22 -13.54 12.97 2.27
CA THR A 22 -13.25 13.33 0.87
C THR A 22 -12.11 14.34 0.79
N PHE A 23 -12.12 15.36 1.65
CA PHE A 23 -11.04 16.34 1.72
C PHE A 23 -9.73 15.68 2.18
N ARG A 24 -9.77 14.89 3.27
CA ARG A 24 -8.59 14.19 3.79
C ARG A 24 -7.99 13.25 2.76
N ALA A 25 -8.81 12.51 2.02
CA ALA A 25 -8.35 11.59 1.00
C ALA A 25 -7.72 12.31 -0.20
N ALA A 26 -8.33 13.39 -0.69
CA ALA A 26 -7.77 14.21 -1.77
C ALA A 26 -6.42 14.82 -1.38
N TYR A 27 -6.32 15.36 -0.16
CA TYR A 27 -5.07 15.93 0.32
C TYR A 27 -4.02 14.88 0.68
N ALA A 28 -4.42 13.66 1.07
CA ALA A 28 -3.50 12.55 1.23
C ALA A 28 -2.85 12.14 -0.11
N ALA A 29 -3.64 12.10 -1.19
CA ALA A 29 -3.09 11.90 -2.53
C ALA A 29 -2.12 13.01 -2.93
N LEU A 30 -2.53 14.27 -2.74
CA LEU A 30 -1.70 15.43 -3.08
C LEU A 30 -0.40 15.44 -2.26
N THR A 31 -0.48 15.16 -0.97
CA THR A 31 0.68 15.12 -0.07
C THR A 31 1.65 14.03 -0.50
N ALA A 32 1.14 12.82 -0.78
CA ALA A 32 1.99 11.72 -1.25
C ALA A 32 2.64 12.03 -2.60
N LEU A 33 1.89 12.64 -3.54
CA LEU A 33 2.41 13.10 -4.83
C LEU A 33 3.54 14.13 -4.66
N LEU A 34 3.30 15.15 -3.82
CA LEU A 34 4.28 16.22 -3.56
C LEU A 34 5.55 15.67 -2.90
N ILE A 35 5.42 14.77 -1.93
CA ILE A 35 6.58 14.13 -1.32
C ILE A 35 7.37 13.34 -2.37
N SER A 36 6.69 12.60 -3.24
CA SER A 36 7.34 11.86 -4.31
C SER A 36 8.12 12.80 -5.25
N PHE A 37 7.54 13.94 -5.65
CA PHE A 37 8.22 14.93 -6.50
C PHE A 37 9.40 15.63 -5.81
N LEU A 38 9.25 16.04 -4.56
CA LEU A 38 10.28 16.77 -3.83
C LEU A 38 11.43 15.85 -3.41
N CYS A 39 11.12 14.66 -2.92
CA CYS A 39 12.12 13.70 -2.45
C CYS A 39 12.71 12.84 -3.59
N GLY A 40 11.97 12.66 -4.68
CA GLY A 40 12.35 11.80 -5.81
C GLY A 40 13.77 12.05 -6.34
N PRO A 41 14.14 13.28 -6.73
CA PRO A 41 15.49 13.57 -7.22
C PRO A 41 16.59 13.25 -6.19
N TRP A 42 16.31 13.46 -4.91
CA TRP A 42 17.25 13.12 -3.84
C TRP A 42 17.41 11.61 -3.66
N VAL A 43 16.30 10.87 -3.60
CA VAL A 43 16.29 9.39 -3.50
C VAL A 43 17.00 8.79 -4.71
N ILE A 44 16.69 9.24 -5.93
CA ILE A 44 17.32 8.75 -7.17
C ILE A 44 18.83 8.97 -7.14
N ARG A 45 19.31 10.14 -6.72
CA ARG A 45 20.76 10.40 -6.59
C ARG A 45 21.43 9.45 -5.59
N LYS A 46 20.79 9.23 -4.43
CA LYS A 46 21.30 8.31 -3.41
C LYS A 46 21.35 6.87 -3.90
N LEU A 47 20.29 6.40 -4.56
CA LEU A 47 20.25 5.06 -5.14
C LEU A 47 21.28 4.88 -6.26
N LYS A 48 21.47 5.88 -7.14
CA LYS A 48 22.53 5.85 -8.16
C LYS A 48 23.92 5.74 -7.53
N ALA A 49 24.18 6.43 -6.42
CA ALA A 49 25.44 6.31 -5.71
C ALA A 49 25.67 4.91 -5.13
N ILE A 50 24.61 4.24 -4.62
CA ILE A 50 24.68 2.86 -4.12
C ILE A 50 24.90 1.87 -5.27
N LYS A 51 24.28 2.11 -6.44
CA LYS A 51 24.33 1.22 -7.61
C LYS A 51 25.58 1.38 -8.49
N ALA A 52 26.43 2.37 -8.22
CA ALA A 52 27.62 2.70 -9.01
C ALA A 52 28.72 1.60 -9.07
N GLY A 53 28.47 0.40 -8.52
CA GLY A 53 29.39 -0.73 -8.49
C GLY A 53 28.97 -1.99 -9.28
N GLU A 54 27.86 -1.95 -10.03
CA GLU A 54 27.42 -3.09 -10.87
C GLU A 54 28.24 -3.21 -12.17
N LYS A 55 28.84 -4.39 -12.42
CA LYS A 55 29.44 -4.72 -13.73
C LYS A 55 28.33 -5.16 -14.68
N ILE A 56 28.25 -4.50 -15.82
CA ILE A 56 27.29 -4.78 -16.90
C ILE A 56 27.54 -6.20 -17.43
N ARG A 57 26.50 -7.05 -17.41
CA ARG A 57 26.54 -8.40 -17.98
C ARG A 57 26.36 -8.28 -19.51
N PRO A 58 27.29 -8.79 -20.33
CA PRO A 58 27.19 -8.67 -21.79
C PRO A 58 26.09 -9.55 -22.42
N ASP A 59 25.62 -10.58 -21.72
CA ASP A 59 24.77 -11.66 -22.29
C ASP A 59 23.24 -11.39 -22.23
N GLY A 60 22.80 -10.16 -21.97
CA GLY A 60 21.38 -9.79 -21.88
C GLY A 60 20.78 -9.31 -23.21
N PRO A 61 19.45 -9.47 -23.44
CA PRO A 61 18.77 -8.91 -24.61
C PRO A 61 19.03 -7.41 -24.77
N LYS A 62 19.15 -6.90 -26.01
CA LYS A 62 19.47 -5.48 -26.30
C LYS A 62 18.51 -4.47 -25.64
N SER A 63 17.26 -4.86 -25.36
CA SER A 63 16.29 -4.05 -24.60
C SER A 63 16.67 -3.86 -23.12
N HIS A 64 17.37 -4.81 -22.51
CA HIS A 64 17.88 -4.72 -21.14
C HIS A 64 19.17 -3.89 -21.02
N GLN A 65 19.91 -3.71 -22.11
CA GLN A 65 21.12 -2.87 -22.10
C GLN A 65 20.78 -1.38 -21.95
N ALA A 66 19.65 -0.92 -22.49
CA ALA A 66 19.14 0.45 -22.33
C ALA A 66 18.67 0.79 -20.89
N LYS A 67 18.31 -0.21 -20.08
CA LYS A 67 17.95 -0.06 -18.66
C LYS A 67 19.16 -0.05 -17.70
N SER A 68 20.39 -0.03 -18.22
CA SER A 68 21.64 -0.15 -17.41
C SER A 68 21.92 1.02 -16.46
N GLY A 69 21.09 2.07 -16.41
CA GLY A 69 21.32 3.28 -15.59
C GLY A 69 20.22 3.62 -14.59
N THR A 70 19.07 2.92 -14.60
CA THR A 70 17.96 3.22 -13.69
C THR A 70 18.18 2.53 -12.34
N PRO A 71 18.17 3.29 -11.23
CA PRO A 71 18.36 2.70 -9.91
C PRO A 71 17.22 1.73 -9.59
N SER A 72 17.57 0.52 -9.11
CA SER A 72 16.58 -0.39 -8.50
C SER A 72 16.20 0.13 -7.12
N MET A 73 15.06 -0.29 -6.56
CA MET A 73 14.50 0.14 -5.26
C MET A 73 13.70 1.46 -5.25
N GLY A 74 13.11 1.84 -6.37
CA GLY A 74 12.20 3.00 -6.44
C GLY A 74 11.03 2.93 -5.45
N GLY A 75 10.62 1.73 -5.02
CA GLY A 75 9.56 1.51 -4.04
C GLY A 75 9.80 2.19 -2.68
N ILE A 76 11.04 2.52 -2.32
CA ILE A 76 11.34 3.30 -1.09
C ILE A 76 10.67 4.68 -1.16
N LEU A 77 10.66 5.32 -2.33
CA LEU A 77 10.01 6.61 -2.52
C LEU A 77 8.49 6.50 -2.34
N ILE A 78 7.89 5.43 -2.87
CA ILE A 78 6.46 5.14 -2.73
C ILE A 78 6.12 4.94 -1.25
N ILE A 79 6.84 4.06 -0.55
CA ILE A 79 6.61 3.77 0.86
C ILE A 79 6.78 5.03 1.72
N LEU A 80 7.84 5.79 1.51
CA LEU A 80 8.07 7.05 2.24
C LEU A 80 6.90 8.03 2.05
N SER A 81 6.46 8.20 0.81
CA SER A 81 5.35 9.09 0.46
C SER A 81 4.04 8.67 1.10
N ILE A 82 3.74 7.36 1.09
CA ILE A 82 2.55 6.79 1.73
C ILE A 82 2.61 6.98 3.24
N VAL A 83 3.71 6.57 3.89
CA VAL A 83 3.82 6.59 5.35
C VAL A 83 3.65 8.00 5.88
N VAL A 84 4.33 8.98 5.30
CA VAL A 84 4.21 10.38 5.75
C VAL A 84 2.80 10.90 5.53
N SER A 85 2.21 10.65 4.37
CA SER A 85 0.84 11.11 4.06
C SER A 85 -0.20 10.46 4.99
N VAL A 86 -0.11 9.16 5.23
CA VAL A 86 -0.98 8.41 6.13
C VAL A 86 -0.90 8.94 7.56
N LEU A 87 0.31 9.17 8.11
CA LEU A 87 0.47 9.69 9.47
C LEU A 87 -0.12 11.10 9.65
N LEU A 88 -0.12 11.90 8.58
CA LEU A 88 -0.72 13.22 8.57
C LEU A 88 -2.25 13.13 8.51
N TRP A 89 -2.78 12.38 7.53
CA TRP A 89 -4.17 12.46 7.09
C TRP A 89 -5.09 11.36 7.61
N MET A 90 -4.60 10.18 7.98
CA MET A 90 -5.44 9.11 8.56
C MET A 90 -5.62 9.26 10.07
N ASP A 91 -6.67 8.63 10.56
CA ASP A 91 -6.98 8.54 11.98
C ASP A 91 -6.11 7.48 12.65
N LEU A 92 -5.24 7.88 13.57
CA LEU A 92 -4.31 6.97 14.26
C LEU A 92 -5.01 6.13 15.33
N GLU A 93 -6.22 6.49 15.73
CA GLU A 93 -7.04 5.66 16.63
C GLU A 93 -7.73 4.53 15.87
N ASN A 94 -7.81 4.61 14.54
CA ASN A 94 -8.42 3.57 13.73
C ASN A 94 -7.45 2.39 13.54
N PRO A 95 -7.87 1.15 13.91
CA PRO A 95 -7.06 -0.05 13.69
C PRO A 95 -6.61 -0.29 12.23
N TYR A 96 -7.44 0.09 11.25
CA TYR A 96 -7.12 -0.08 9.83
C TYR A 96 -5.87 0.69 9.41
N THR A 97 -5.62 1.85 10.03
CA THR A 97 -4.40 2.64 9.78
C THR A 97 -3.15 1.84 10.06
N TRP A 98 -3.11 1.16 11.21
CA TRP A 98 -1.96 0.37 11.62
C TRP A 98 -1.83 -0.93 10.83
N ILE A 99 -2.94 -1.59 10.51
CA ILE A 99 -2.95 -2.79 9.66
C ILE A 99 -2.30 -2.48 8.30
N LEU A 100 -2.72 -1.37 7.67
CA LEU A 100 -2.21 -0.94 6.37
C LEU A 100 -0.75 -0.50 6.44
N LEU A 101 -0.36 0.30 7.45
CA LEU A 101 1.02 0.72 7.65
C LEU A 101 1.96 -0.46 7.90
N MET A 102 1.58 -1.39 8.79
CA MET A 102 2.36 -2.60 9.03
C MET A 102 2.53 -3.40 7.74
N THR A 103 1.46 -3.55 6.96
CA THR A 103 1.50 -4.28 5.68
C THR A 103 2.48 -3.64 4.70
N VAL A 104 2.36 -2.34 4.43
CA VAL A 104 3.23 -1.62 3.49
C VAL A 104 4.68 -1.63 3.95
N ILE A 105 4.93 -1.31 5.22
CA ILE A 105 6.28 -1.23 5.77
C ILE A 105 6.92 -2.62 5.80
N GLY A 106 6.23 -3.64 6.31
CA GLY A 106 6.80 -4.97 6.45
C GLY A 106 7.08 -5.67 5.13
N PHE A 107 6.13 -5.65 4.19
CA PHE A 107 6.39 -6.19 2.84
C PHE A 107 7.41 -5.35 2.09
N GLY A 108 7.39 -4.03 2.29
CA GLY A 108 8.40 -3.12 1.79
C GLY A 108 9.81 -3.44 2.29
N LEU A 109 9.96 -3.77 3.58
CA LEU A 109 11.24 -4.18 4.18
C LEU A 109 11.72 -5.51 3.62
N ILE A 110 10.83 -6.50 3.46
CA ILE A 110 11.19 -7.79 2.83
C ILE A 110 11.68 -7.56 1.39
N GLY A 111 10.97 -6.73 0.61
CA GLY A 111 11.38 -6.36 -0.75
C GLY A 111 12.69 -5.59 -0.79
N PHE A 112 12.88 -4.63 0.11
CA PHE A 112 14.11 -3.86 0.23
C PHE A 112 15.32 -4.76 0.54
N ILE A 113 15.18 -5.71 1.48
CA ILE A 113 16.23 -6.68 1.80
C ILE A 113 16.54 -7.56 0.58
N ASP A 114 15.51 -8.02 -0.15
CA ASP A 114 15.68 -8.80 -1.39
C ASP A 114 16.54 -8.04 -2.41
N ASP A 115 16.17 -6.80 -2.70
CA ASP A 115 16.84 -5.97 -3.69
C ASP A 115 18.24 -5.54 -3.23
N TYR A 116 18.41 -5.29 -1.93
CA TYR A 116 19.70 -4.90 -1.38
C TYR A 116 20.71 -6.04 -1.45
N LEU A 117 20.27 -7.27 -1.21
CA LEU A 117 21.11 -8.45 -1.41
C LEU A 117 21.48 -8.67 -2.88
N LYS A 118 20.60 -8.39 -3.84
CA LYS A 118 20.93 -8.47 -5.28
C LYS A 118 22.07 -7.51 -5.64
N ILE A 119 22.02 -6.27 -5.12
CA ILE A 119 23.06 -5.26 -5.34
C ILE A 119 24.39 -5.70 -4.71
N ILE A 120 24.40 -6.13 -3.45
CA ILE A 120 25.65 -6.53 -2.76
C ILE A 120 26.27 -7.77 -3.39
N LYS A 121 25.46 -8.80 -3.68
CA LYS A 121 25.95 -10.08 -4.22
C LYS A 121 26.32 -9.99 -5.71
N LYS A 122 26.01 -8.87 -6.37
CA LYS A 122 26.23 -8.64 -7.81
C LYS A 122 25.71 -9.77 -8.68
N ASN A 123 24.61 -10.38 -8.27
CA ASN A 123 23.93 -11.45 -9.00
C ASN A 123 22.42 -11.19 -8.96
N SER A 124 21.70 -11.85 -9.87
CA SER A 124 20.24 -11.77 -9.90
C SER A 124 19.57 -12.52 -8.74
N ALA A 125 20.34 -13.24 -7.91
CA ALA A 125 19.85 -14.06 -6.83
C ALA A 125 19.77 -13.24 -5.54
N GLY A 126 18.58 -12.75 -5.20
CA GLY A 126 18.31 -12.01 -3.97
C GLY A 126 18.24 -12.91 -2.72
N LEU A 127 17.16 -12.75 -1.96
CA LEU A 127 16.83 -13.66 -0.86
C LEU A 127 16.61 -15.08 -1.41
N ARG A 128 17.02 -16.09 -0.63
CA ARG A 128 16.64 -17.47 -0.91
C ARG A 128 15.11 -17.54 -0.93
N ALA A 129 14.53 -18.15 -1.96
CA ALA A 129 13.08 -18.21 -2.14
C ALA A 129 12.35 -18.70 -0.87
N SER A 130 12.87 -19.74 -0.22
CA SER A 130 12.32 -20.25 1.04
C SER A 130 12.31 -19.18 2.15
N LEU A 131 13.39 -18.41 2.30
CA LEU A 131 13.45 -17.36 3.32
C LEU A 131 12.49 -16.22 3.00
N LYS A 132 12.40 -15.79 1.73
CA LYS A 132 11.46 -14.75 1.29
C LYS A 132 10.00 -15.16 1.58
N PHE A 133 9.61 -16.38 1.17
CA PHE A 133 8.27 -16.90 1.44
C PHE A 133 7.99 -17.09 2.93
N THR A 134 8.93 -17.65 3.70
CA THR A 134 8.76 -17.81 5.15
C THR A 134 8.59 -16.46 5.85
N SER A 135 9.38 -15.44 5.49
CA SER A 135 9.23 -14.08 6.03
C SER A 135 7.88 -13.47 5.67
N GLN A 136 7.41 -13.62 4.43
CA GLN A 136 6.09 -13.14 4.00
C GLN A 136 4.95 -13.84 4.77
N ILE A 137 5.05 -15.16 4.98
CA ILE A 137 4.04 -15.93 5.74
C ILE A 137 4.01 -15.48 7.20
N ILE A 138 5.16 -15.41 7.88
CA ILE A 138 5.23 -14.98 9.29
C ILE A 138 4.66 -13.58 9.44
N PHE A 139 5.05 -12.66 8.56
CA PHE A 139 4.57 -11.28 8.65
C PHE A 139 3.07 -11.16 8.35
N SER A 140 2.56 -11.94 7.37
CA SER A 140 1.12 -12.03 7.10
C SER A 140 0.35 -12.55 8.30
N LEU A 141 0.83 -13.59 8.98
CA LEU A 141 0.21 -14.13 10.17
C LEU A 141 0.13 -13.08 11.29
N ILE A 142 1.19 -12.29 11.49
CA ILE A 142 1.19 -11.19 12.48
C ILE A 142 0.10 -10.16 12.14
N ILE A 143 0.02 -9.72 10.87
CA ILE A 143 -1.00 -8.76 10.42
C ILE A 143 -2.41 -9.32 10.62
N ILE A 144 -2.63 -10.58 10.23
CA ILE A 144 -3.96 -11.22 10.31
C ILE A 144 -4.37 -11.47 11.75
N CYS A 145 -3.45 -11.87 12.63
CA CYS A 145 -3.72 -11.95 14.05
C CYS A 145 -4.13 -10.59 14.61
N PHE A 146 -3.42 -9.50 14.25
CA PHE A 146 -3.79 -8.16 14.67
C PHE A 146 -5.16 -7.72 14.14
N LEU A 147 -5.48 -8.03 12.88
CA LEU A 147 -6.82 -7.82 12.30
C LEU A 147 -7.88 -8.59 13.09
N LEU A 148 -7.62 -9.84 13.45
CA LEU A 148 -8.57 -10.68 14.19
C LEU A 148 -8.78 -10.21 15.64
N PHE A 149 -7.80 -9.58 16.28
CA PHE A 149 -7.99 -8.92 17.57
C PHE A 149 -8.95 -7.73 17.48
N GLN A 150 -9.03 -7.10 16.32
CA GLN A 150 -9.88 -5.94 16.03
C GLN A 150 -11.09 -6.31 15.17
N ARG A 151 -11.45 -7.60 15.14
CA ARG A 151 -12.49 -8.13 14.27
C ARG A 151 -13.86 -7.55 14.57
N ASN A 152 -14.65 -7.43 13.52
CA ASN A 152 -16.09 -7.18 13.56
C ASN A 152 -16.86 -8.40 13.01
N GLU A 153 -18.18 -8.30 13.00
CA GLU A 153 -19.09 -9.36 12.54
C GLU A 153 -18.87 -9.76 11.07
N HIS A 154 -18.26 -8.88 10.26
CA HIS A 154 -18.01 -9.11 8.84
C HIS A 154 -16.62 -9.69 8.54
N THR A 155 -15.73 -9.79 9.53
CA THR A 155 -14.29 -10.03 9.28
C THR A 155 -14.02 -11.40 8.68
N THR A 156 -14.67 -12.46 9.14
CA THR A 156 -14.46 -13.83 8.65
C THR A 156 -15.45 -14.26 7.56
N LEU A 157 -16.40 -13.39 7.24
CA LEU A 157 -17.45 -13.67 6.26
C LEU A 157 -16.94 -13.46 4.83
N LEU A 158 -17.13 -14.47 3.99
CA LEU A 158 -16.79 -14.41 2.57
C LEU A 158 -18.00 -13.90 1.77
N TYR A 159 -17.86 -12.69 1.24
CA TYR A 159 -18.83 -12.09 0.33
C TYR A 159 -18.45 -12.39 -1.12
N VAL A 160 -19.45 -12.74 -1.93
CA VAL A 160 -19.31 -12.85 -3.38
C VAL A 160 -20.11 -11.72 -4.02
N PRO A 161 -19.55 -11.01 -5.00
CA PRO A 161 -20.30 -9.99 -5.73
C PRO A 161 -21.66 -10.50 -6.19
N PHE A 162 -22.66 -9.61 -6.23
CA PHE A 162 -24.05 -9.89 -6.61
C PHE A 162 -24.87 -10.73 -5.62
N LEU A 163 -24.26 -11.31 -4.57
CA LEU A 163 -24.98 -11.94 -3.46
C LEU A 163 -25.13 -10.96 -2.30
N LYS A 164 -26.36 -10.84 -1.79
CA LYS A 164 -26.68 -9.95 -0.65
C LYS A 164 -26.21 -10.51 0.70
N TYR A 165 -26.10 -11.83 0.79
CA TYR A 165 -25.72 -12.53 2.01
C TYR A 165 -24.32 -13.12 1.85
N PRO A 166 -23.55 -13.26 2.95
CA PRO A 166 -22.27 -13.94 2.90
C PRO A 166 -22.45 -15.37 2.39
N LEU A 167 -21.56 -15.80 1.50
CA LEU A 167 -21.58 -17.17 0.96
C LEU A 167 -21.21 -18.18 2.04
N LEU A 168 -20.22 -17.83 2.87
CA LEU A 168 -19.64 -18.71 3.87
C LEU A 168 -19.01 -17.88 5.00
N ASP A 169 -19.15 -18.33 6.25
CA ASP A 169 -18.27 -17.89 7.34
C ASP A 169 -17.05 -18.80 7.39
N LEU A 170 -15.87 -18.25 7.11
CA LEU A 170 -14.62 -19.01 7.11
C LEU A 170 -14.14 -19.33 8.54
N SER A 171 -14.60 -18.60 9.56
CA SER A 171 -14.19 -18.78 10.95
C SER A 171 -12.65 -18.94 11.07
N TYR A 172 -12.15 -20.05 11.63
CA TYR A 172 -10.72 -20.33 11.74
C TYR A 172 -9.98 -20.51 10.39
N PHE A 173 -10.67 -20.94 9.33
CA PHE A 173 -10.09 -21.05 7.98
C PHE A 173 -9.78 -19.69 7.37
N TYR A 174 -10.26 -18.60 7.95
CA TYR A 174 -9.91 -17.25 7.52
C TYR A 174 -8.40 -16.98 7.64
N ILE A 175 -7.72 -17.53 8.66
CA ILE A 175 -6.28 -17.32 8.88
C ILE A 175 -5.45 -17.83 7.70
N PRO A 176 -5.50 -19.12 7.32
CA PRO A 176 -4.75 -19.62 6.18
C PRO A 176 -5.21 -18.97 4.86
N PHE A 177 -6.50 -18.68 4.70
CA PHE A 177 -7.04 -18.03 3.51
C PHE A 177 -6.47 -16.61 3.32
N ALA A 178 -6.56 -15.75 4.33
CA ALA A 178 -6.04 -14.39 4.28
C ALA A 178 -4.52 -14.36 4.16
N THR A 179 -3.81 -15.32 4.78
CA THR A 179 -2.35 -15.45 4.65
C THR A 179 -1.97 -15.74 3.21
N LEU A 180 -2.64 -16.72 2.60
CA LEU A 180 -2.42 -17.08 1.20
C LEU A 180 -2.74 -15.90 0.28
N LEU A 181 -3.83 -15.18 0.54
CA LEU A 181 -4.23 -14.02 -0.26
C LEU A 181 -3.18 -12.90 -0.20
N LEU A 182 -2.66 -12.59 0.99
CA LEU A 182 -1.71 -11.51 1.20
C LEU A 182 -0.34 -11.84 0.59
N VAL A 183 0.18 -13.04 0.85
CA VAL A 183 1.42 -13.54 0.24
C VAL A 183 1.28 -13.67 -1.28
N GLY A 184 0.17 -14.23 -1.76
CA GLY A 184 -0.11 -14.42 -3.18
C GLY A 184 -0.17 -13.10 -3.93
N THR A 185 -0.90 -12.11 -3.40
CA THR A 185 -1.03 -10.79 -4.02
C THR A 185 0.32 -10.06 -4.07
N SER A 186 1.13 -10.13 -2.99
CA SER A 186 2.47 -9.52 -2.99
C SER A 186 3.37 -10.10 -4.09
N ASN A 187 3.35 -11.42 -4.27
CA ASN A 187 4.14 -12.07 -5.31
C ASN A 187 3.57 -11.83 -6.72
N ALA A 188 2.24 -11.73 -6.87
CA ALA A 188 1.61 -11.38 -8.14
C ALA A 188 2.02 -9.98 -8.62
N VAL A 189 2.03 -8.99 -7.73
CA VAL A 189 2.51 -7.63 -8.05
C VAL A 189 4.01 -7.64 -8.40
N ASN A 190 4.83 -8.39 -7.64
CA ASN A 190 6.26 -8.53 -7.94
C ASN A 190 6.52 -9.16 -9.32
N LEU A 191 5.70 -10.13 -9.75
CA LEU A 191 5.79 -10.73 -11.08
C LEU A 191 5.36 -9.77 -12.19
N THR A 192 4.43 -8.87 -11.90
CA THR A 192 3.91 -7.88 -12.87
C THR A 192 4.88 -6.72 -13.09
N ASP A 193 5.77 -6.46 -12.14
CA ASP A 193 6.77 -5.38 -12.16
C ASP A 193 7.99 -5.70 -13.04
N GLY A 194 7.74 -6.07 -14.31
CA GLY A 194 8.77 -6.39 -15.32
C GLY A 194 8.91 -5.35 -16.43
N LEU A 195 7.94 -4.44 -16.55
CA LEU A 195 7.88 -3.36 -17.55
C LEU A 195 7.75 -2.00 -16.86
N ASP A 196 8.37 -0.97 -17.43
CA ASP A 196 8.44 0.34 -16.80
C ASP A 196 7.03 0.92 -16.66
N GLY A 197 6.63 1.21 -15.42
CA GLY A 197 5.34 1.79 -15.09
C GLY A 197 4.13 0.83 -15.13
N LEU A 198 4.28 -0.44 -15.55
CA LEU A 198 3.15 -1.38 -15.62
C LEU A 198 2.55 -1.65 -14.24
N ALA A 199 3.37 -2.05 -13.27
CA ALA A 199 2.88 -2.34 -11.92
C ALA A 199 2.31 -1.10 -11.24
N SER A 200 2.97 0.06 -11.35
CA SER A 200 2.48 1.31 -10.76
C SER A 200 1.15 1.76 -11.37
N GLY A 201 0.99 1.64 -12.69
CA GLY A 201 -0.27 1.94 -13.38
C GLY A 201 -1.43 1.05 -12.92
N LEU A 202 -1.19 -0.26 -12.76
CA LEU A 202 -2.21 -1.18 -12.23
C LEU A 202 -2.55 -0.87 -10.77
N VAL A 203 -1.55 -0.54 -9.95
CA VAL A 203 -1.74 -0.14 -8.54
C VAL A 203 -2.59 1.12 -8.44
N ILE A 204 -2.45 2.10 -9.35
CA ILE A 204 -3.32 3.28 -9.40
C ILE A 204 -4.78 2.88 -9.62
N MET A 205 -5.05 2.03 -10.61
CA MET A 205 -6.42 1.60 -10.91
C MET A 205 -7.06 0.83 -9.74
N VAL A 206 -6.31 -0.10 -9.14
CA VAL A 206 -6.74 -0.86 -7.96
C VAL A 206 -6.93 0.04 -6.75
N GLY A 207 -6.03 1.02 -6.54
CA GLY A 207 -6.12 2.00 -5.47
C GLY A 207 -7.39 2.86 -5.58
N ILE A 208 -7.74 3.34 -6.77
CA ILE A 208 -8.99 4.09 -7.01
C ILE A 208 -10.20 3.20 -6.70
N ALA A 209 -10.20 1.95 -7.17
CA ALA A 209 -11.29 1.02 -6.91
C ALA A 209 -11.49 0.78 -5.39
N PHE A 210 -10.41 0.51 -4.65
CA PHE A 210 -10.48 0.35 -3.19
C PHE A 210 -10.87 1.63 -2.46
N ALA A 211 -10.47 2.80 -2.95
CA ALA A 211 -10.91 4.08 -2.39
C ALA A 211 -12.44 4.22 -2.47
N ILE A 212 -13.03 3.92 -3.63
CA ILE A 212 -14.48 3.95 -3.84
C ILE A 212 -15.17 2.92 -2.94
N ILE A 213 -14.73 1.66 -2.97
CA ILE A 213 -15.37 0.57 -2.22
C ILE A 213 -15.35 0.85 -0.70
N SER A 214 -14.19 1.26 -0.17
CA SER A 214 -14.06 1.56 1.26
C SER A 214 -14.89 2.77 1.70
N TYR A 215 -15.02 3.78 0.84
CA TYR A 215 -15.85 4.94 1.12
C TYR A 215 -17.33 4.57 1.20
N LEU A 216 -17.80 3.75 0.25
CA LEU A 216 -19.19 3.28 0.21
C LEU A 216 -19.50 2.34 1.37
N ALA A 217 -18.64 1.36 1.65
CA ALA A 217 -18.81 0.42 2.77
C ALA A 217 -18.75 1.11 4.13
N GLY A 218 -18.08 2.27 4.22
CA GLY A 218 -17.97 3.07 5.43
C GLY A 218 -19.18 3.99 5.70
N ARG A 219 -20.14 4.10 4.78
CA ARG A 219 -21.31 4.98 4.97
C ARG A 219 -22.58 4.16 5.05
N VAL A 220 -23.35 4.34 6.13
CA VAL A 220 -24.58 3.57 6.40
C VAL A 220 -25.60 3.69 5.27
N ASP A 221 -25.82 4.90 4.77
CA ASP A 221 -26.76 5.19 3.70
C ASP A 221 -26.38 4.52 2.37
N PHE A 222 -25.10 4.57 1.98
CA PHE A 222 -24.65 3.90 0.76
C PHE A 222 -24.54 2.39 0.91
N ALA A 223 -24.09 1.90 2.06
CA ALA A 223 -23.97 0.47 2.32
C ALA A 223 -25.35 -0.21 2.27
N ASP A 224 -26.37 0.40 2.89
CA ASP A 224 -27.75 -0.09 2.85
C ASP A 224 -28.33 -0.01 1.43
N TYR A 225 -28.20 1.13 0.74
CA TYR A 225 -28.71 1.29 -0.63
C TYR A 225 -28.10 0.28 -1.62
N LEU A 226 -26.78 0.09 -1.57
CA LEU A 226 -26.05 -0.82 -2.46
C LEU A 226 -26.08 -2.29 -2.01
N GLN A 227 -26.65 -2.56 -0.82
CA GLN A 227 -26.71 -3.90 -0.23
C GLN A 227 -25.31 -4.53 -0.07
N ILE A 228 -24.35 -3.73 0.39
CA ILE A 228 -22.98 -4.15 0.70
C ILE A 228 -22.75 -4.11 2.23
N PRO A 229 -21.80 -4.88 2.78
CA PRO A 229 -21.55 -4.87 4.22
C PRO A 229 -21.13 -3.47 4.71
N TYR A 230 -21.78 -2.99 5.75
CA TYR A 230 -21.39 -1.77 6.44
C TYR A 230 -20.23 -2.06 7.38
N ILE A 231 -19.06 -1.49 7.08
CA ILE A 231 -17.84 -1.68 7.86
C ILE A 231 -17.49 -0.35 8.50
N ILE A 232 -17.74 -0.25 9.82
CA ILE A 232 -17.45 0.95 10.60
C ILE A 232 -15.98 1.35 10.46
N ASN A 233 -15.73 2.65 10.28
CA ASN A 233 -14.42 3.25 10.11
C ASN A 233 -13.63 2.78 8.86
N SER A 234 -14.22 2.01 7.95
CA SER A 234 -13.53 1.58 6.71
C SER A 234 -13.22 2.73 5.77
N TRP A 235 -13.90 3.87 5.89
CA TRP A 235 -13.62 5.09 5.13
C TRP A 235 -12.19 5.64 5.33
N GLU A 236 -11.49 5.28 6.41
CA GLU A 236 -10.06 5.64 6.55
C GLU A 236 -9.21 4.92 5.49
N VAL A 237 -9.60 3.71 5.08
CA VAL A 237 -8.95 3.00 3.97
C VAL A 237 -9.04 3.81 2.67
N THR A 238 -10.07 4.65 2.48
CA THR A 238 -10.15 5.57 1.35
C THR A 238 -8.99 6.55 1.31
N VAL A 239 -8.62 7.10 2.47
CA VAL A 239 -7.49 8.03 2.62
C VAL A 239 -6.17 7.34 2.30
N PHE A 240 -5.99 6.11 2.82
CA PHE A 240 -4.84 5.27 2.49
C PHE A 240 -4.75 4.98 0.98
N SER A 241 -5.85 4.52 0.37
CA SER A 241 -5.91 4.15 -1.03
C SER A 241 -5.61 5.32 -1.95
N LEU A 242 -6.10 6.53 -1.65
CA LEU A 242 -5.74 7.73 -2.41
C LEU A 242 -4.31 8.22 -2.14
N SER A 243 -3.77 8.02 -0.93
CA SER A 243 -2.34 8.24 -0.68
C SER A 243 -1.47 7.30 -1.52
N LEU A 244 -1.86 6.03 -1.67
CA LEU A 244 -1.19 5.06 -2.53
C LEU A 244 -1.23 5.52 -4.00
N VAL A 245 -2.40 5.96 -4.48
CA VAL A 245 -2.55 6.52 -5.84
C VAL A 245 -1.62 7.72 -6.04
N GLY A 246 -1.62 8.69 -5.12
CA GLY A 246 -0.77 9.87 -5.21
C GLY A 246 0.73 9.53 -5.24
N ALA A 247 1.18 8.61 -4.39
CA ALA A 247 2.56 8.12 -4.39
C ALA A 247 2.93 7.42 -5.70
N SER A 248 2.04 6.56 -6.23
CA SER A 248 2.24 5.83 -7.48
C SER A 248 2.27 6.75 -8.71
N VAL A 249 1.39 7.76 -8.77
CA VAL A 249 1.44 8.80 -9.81
C VAL A 249 2.74 9.59 -9.74
N GLY A 250 3.16 9.96 -8.53
CA GLY A 250 4.43 10.66 -8.33
C GLY A 250 5.63 9.82 -8.73
N PHE A 251 5.57 8.50 -8.51
CA PHE A 251 6.60 7.58 -8.95
C PHE A 251 6.65 7.43 -10.47
N LEU A 252 5.50 7.35 -11.16
CA LEU A 252 5.41 7.24 -12.62
C LEU A 252 5.98 8.44 -13.39
N TRP A 253 6.12 9.59 -12.72
CA TRP A 253 6.72 10.77 -13.32
C TRP A 253 8.23 10.60 -13.61
N PHE A 254 8.91 9.75 -12.85
CA PHE A 254 10.35 9.50 -12.96
C PHE A 254 10.67 8.25 -13.78
#